data_AF-A0A1H3LJG1-F1
#
_entry.id   AF-A0A1H3LJG1-F1
#
_cell.length_a   1.000
_cell.length_b   1.000
_cell.length_c   1.000
_cell.angle_alpha   90.00
_cell.angle_beta   90.00
_cell.angle_gamma   90.00
#
_symmetry.space_group_name_H-M   'P 1'
#
loop_
_entity.id
_entity.type
_entity.pdbx_description
1 polymer ?
#
loop_
_entity_poly.entity_id
_entity_poly.type
_entity_poly.pdbx_seq_one_letter_code
_entity_poly.pdbx_strand_id
1 'polypeptide(L)'
;MGGSVLDWRVYGRGPSLDTFWDEEGNLGRAAASADDIAAAQARLGIELPPWLRSLYARYDGGAVRMARAASLHSQDWIDADWLVPRARLLPLAQWFSLAQLRQREDYRDDAFAALAADDSRLIAIAVGEDNGTLCLDYSAGGEPRIVLTDQRQRLREYPDHAAFLAELVEIQYWNPALQARHDPRQRLRCDPRPPSLDTFWRGPGYWAEAGAPADEAALAAAEARLGLRLPALLRALYLRQDGGSTAFEWAPLRRQPSRHLYDWESVVPDGTVLALADLRTLADWAGDFQGRDALYGFVRNYAGCERLLILASHNIEWLLCLDYRERGPQQEPEVVYFEYFGELVANYRARDFHRFFADLRRGELE
;
A
#
# COMPACT_ATOMS: atom_id res chain seq x y z
N MET A 1 -28.65 -16.92 18.59
CA MET A 1 -28.20 -15.55 18.28
C MET A 1 -26.74 -15.42 18.67
N GLY A 2 -25.84 -15.92 17.82
CA GLY A 2 -24.39 -15.76 18.01
C GLY A 2 -23.98 -14.48 17.30
N GLY A 3 -23.78 -13.40 18.05
CA GLY A 3 -23.16 -12.20 17.51
C GLY A 3 -21.76 -12.57 17.05
N SER A 4 -21.43 -12.27 15.79
CA SER A 4 -20.07 -12.32 15.27
C SER A 4 -19.22 -11.39 16.13
N VAL A 5 -18.51 -11.94 17.12
CA VAL A 5 -17.47 -11.20 17.82
C VAL A 5 -16.40 -10.94 16.79
N LEU A 6 -16.12 -9.66 16.54
CA LEU A 6 -15.06 -9.27 15.65
C LEU A 6 -13.73 -9.76 16.26
N ASP A 7 -13.11 -10.82 15.73
CA ASP A 7 -11.84 -11.35 16.26
C ASP A 7 -10.67 -10.59 15.60
N TRP A 8 -9.83 -9.91 16.38
CA TRP A 8 -8.65 -9.20 15.86
C TRP A 8 -7.42 -10.10 15.98
N ARG A 9 -6.69 -10.27 14.88
CA ARG A 9 -5.54 -11.19 14.80
C ARG A 9 -4.27 -10.44 14.43
N VAL A 10 -3.16 -10.91 14.99
CA VAL A 10 -1.82 -10.46 14.63
C VAL A 10 -1.34 -11.25 13.42
N TYR A 11 -1.06 -10.56 12.32
CA TYR A 11 -0.62 -11.15 11.05
C TYR A 11 0.87 -10.94 10.77
N GLY A 12 1.48 -9.92 11.39
CA GLY A 12 2.90 -9.62 11.30
C GLY A 12 3.43 -9.12 12.64
N ARG A 13 4.70 -9.39 12.94
CA ARG A 13 5.36 -8.96 14.17
C ARG A 13 6.85 -8.72 13.92
N GLY A 14 7.39 -7.69 14.55
CA GLY A 14 8.83 -7.45 14.60
C GLY A 14 9.44 -7.18 13.22
N PRO A 15 9.07 -6.08 12.53
CA PRO A 15 9.68 -5.76 11.25
C PRO A 15 11.17 -5.52 11.42
N SER A 16 11.97 -5.88 10.42
CA SER A 16 13.37 -5.44 10.36
C SER A 16 13.44 -4.04 9.77
N LEU A 17 14.63 -3.42 9.78
CA LEU A 17 14.86 -2.20 9.00
C LEU A 17 14.61 -2.44 7.49
N ASP A 18 14.68 -3.70 7.04
CA ASP A 18 14.39 -4.05 5.66
C ASP A 18 12.89 -3.99 5.33
N THR A 19 12.05 -4.45 6.26
CA THR A 19 10.60 -4.66 6.04
C THR A 19 9.74 -3.58 6.70
N PHE A 20 10.33 -2.64 7.44
CA PHE A 20 9.61 -1.57 8.15
C PHE A 20 8.67 -0.75 7.25
N TRP A 21 9.08 -0.54 6.00
CA TRP A 21 8.32 0.22 5.01
C TRP A 21 7.47 -0.62 4.05
N ASP A 22 7.32 -1.93 4.30
CA ASP A 22 6.57 -2.85 3.44
C ASP A 22 5.05 -2.60 3.55
N GLU A 23 4.65 -1.48 2.97
CA GLU A 23 3.30 -0.96 2.92
C GLU A 23 3.06 -0.38 1.51
N GLU A 24 1.97 -0.80 0.86
CA GLU A 24 1.67 -0.44 -0.54
C GLU A 24 1.60 1.06 -0.77
N GLY A 25 1.13 1.81 0.23
CA GLY A 25 1.06 3.28 0.22
C GLY A 25 2.42 3.99 0.14
N ASN A 26 3.54 3.26 0.11
CA ASN A 26 4.87 3.80 -0.11
C ASN A 26 5.40 3.61 -1.53
N LEU A 27 4.73 2.83 -2.38
CA LEU A 27 5.17 2.61 -3.76
C LEU A 27 5.29 3.95 -4.50
N GLY A 28 6.46 4.21 -5.07
CA GLY A 28 6.75 5.45 -5.81
C GLY A 28 7.18 6.65 -4.95
N ARG A 29 7.28 6.52 -3.62
CA ARG A 29 7.93 7.54 -2.78
C ARG A 29 9.43 7.59 -3.04
N ALA A 30 10.01 8.79 -2.94
CA ALA A 30 11.44 9.00 -3.05
C ALA A 30 12.14 8.75 -1.71
N ALA A 31 13.40 8.31 -1.80
CA ALA A 31 14.31 8.29 -0.67
C ALA A 31 14.71 9.72 -0.27
N ALA A 32 15.06 9.91 1.00
CA ALA A 32 15.74 11.13 1.43
C ALA A 32 17.15 11.17 0.83
N SER A 33 17.52 12.31 0.25
CA SER A 33 18.88 12.53 -0.23
C SER A 33 19.84 12.83 0.92
N ALA A 34 21.15 12.80 0.64
CA ALA A 34 22.16 13.22 1.61
C ALA A 34 21.96 14.69 2.04
N ASP A 35 21.51 15.55 1.10
CA ASP A 35 21.23 16.96 1.35
C ASP A 35 20.01 17.13 2.26
N ASP A 36 18.95 16.33 2.06
CA ASP A 36 17.76 16.35 2.94
C ASP A 36 18.12 15.96 4.38
N ILE A 37 18.96 14.94 4.53
CA ILE A 37 19.47 14.49 5.84
C ILE A 37 20.32 15.59 6.48
N ALA A 38 21.25 16.20 5.73
CA ALA A 38 22.10 17.28 6.24
C ALA A 38 21.26 18.50 6.67
N ALA A 39 20.26 18.88 5.87
CA ALA A 39 19.35 19.97 6.17
C ALA A 39 18.53 19.71 7.44
N ALA A 40 17.99 18.50 7.61
CA ALA A 40 17.24 18.13 8.82
C ALA A 40 18.13 18.14 10.07
N GLN A 41 19.35 17.59 9.97
CA GLN A 41 20.32 17.61 11.07
C GLN A 41 20.70 19.03 11.49
N ALA A 42 21.01 19.90 10.53
CA ALA A 42 21.37 21.29 10.80
C ALA A 42 20.19 22.07 11.43
N ARG A 43 18.98 21.86 10.89
CA ARG A 43 17.76 22.53 11.37
C ARG A 43 17.35 22.12 12.78
N LEU A 44 17.59 20.86 13.15
CA LEU A 44 17.18 20.31 14.44
C LEU A 44 18.33 20.22 15.46
N GLY A 45 19.58 20.48 15.05
CA GLY A 45 20.75 20.40 15.93
C GLY A 45 21.03 18.97 16.42
N ILE A 46 20.75 17.97 15.58
CA ILE A 46 20.90 16.53 15.90
C ILE A 46 21.80 15.82 14.89
N GLU A 47 22.24 14.62 15.25
CA GLU A 47 22.85 13.68 14.33
C GLU A 47 21.90 12.49 14.12
N LEU A 48 21.53 12.21 12.87
CA LEU A 48 20.68 11.07 12.56
C LEU A 48 21.44 9.75 12.80
N PRO A 49 20.90 8.83 13.61
CA PRO A 49 21.49 7.51 13.83
C PRO A 49 21.62 6.69 12.54
N PRO A 50 22.60 5.77 12.46
CA PRO A 50 22.80 4.94 11.27
C PRO A 50 21.55 4.16 10.82
N TRP A 51 20.74 3.66 11.76
CA TRP A 51 19.53 2.92 11.44
C TRP A 51 18.44 3.82 10.82
N LEU A 52 18.30 5.07 11.30
CA LEU A 52 17.37 6.04 10.71
C LEU A 52 17.83 6.49 9.33
N ARG A 53 19.14 6.70 9.13
CA ARG A 53 19.68 6.93 7.78
C ARG A 53 19.33 5.79 6.85
N SER A 54 19.46 4.55 7.33
CA SER A 54 19.15 3.34 6.55
C SER A 54 17.66 3.22 6.22
N LEU A 55 16.77 3.65 7.13
CA LEU A 55 15.33 3.73 6.87
C LEU A 55 14.99 4.83 5.87
N TYR A 56 15.48 6.06 6.08
CA TYR A 56 15.13 7.23 5.26
C TYR A 56 15.80 7.23 3.88
N ALA A 57 16.91 6.50 3.71
CA ALA A 57 17.48 6.19 2.40
C ALA A 57 16.58 5.31 1.53
N ARG A 58 15.46 4.81 2.06
CA ARG A 58 14.46 4.06 1.30
C ARG A 58 13.29 4.96 0.93
N TYR A 59 12.67 5.60 1.93
CA TYR A 59 11.59 6.54 1.76
C TYR A 59 11.73 7.70 2.74
N ASP A 60 11.52 8.93 2.25
CA ASP A 60 11.47 10.13 3.09
C ASP A 60 10.12 10.24 3.82
N GLY A 61 9.97 9.42 4.86
CA GLY A 61 8.69 9.23 5.54
C GLY A 61 7.69 8.43 4.70
N GLY A 62 6.58 8.02 5.32
CA GLY A 62 5.66 7.11 4.66
C GLY A 62 4.80 6.32 5.62
N ALA A 63 3.88 5.55 5.05
CA ALA A 63 3.06 4.63 5.80
C ALA A 63 3.90 3.47 6.35
N VAL A 64 3.51 2.87 7.45
CA VAL A 64 4.13 1.68 8.03
C VAL A 64 3.04 0.67 8.32
N ARG A 65 3.28 -0.58 7.93
CA ARG A 65 2.30 -1.65 8.06
C ARG A 65 2.15 -2.12 9.50
N MET A 66 3.29 -2.40 10.13
CA MET A 66 3.36 -2.79 11.54
C MET A 66 3.51 -1.52 12.38
N ALA A 67 2.39 -1.00 12.86
CA ALA A 67 2.30 0.28 13.54
C ALA A 67 1.78 0.18 14.98
N ARG A 68 1.32 -1.00 15.40
CA ARG A 68 0.61 -1.22 16.65
C ARG A 68 1.41 -2.07 17.63
N ALA A 69 1.00 -2.12 18.88
CA ALA A 69 1.50 -3.02 19.91
C ALA A 69 0.36 -3.52 20.80
N ALA A 70 0.64 -4.53 21.63
CA ALA A 70 -0.30 -4.96 22.66
C ALA A 70 -0.61 -3.80 23.59
N SER A 71 -1.88 -3.60 23.95
CA SER A 71 -2.29 -2.49 24.83
C SER A 71 -1.61 -2.58 26.20
N LEU A 72 -1.26 -1.44 26.79
CA LEU A 72 -0.85 -1.38 28.21
C LEU A 72 -2.03 -1.60 29.17
N HIS A 73 -3.27 -1.40 28.71
CA HIS A 73 -4.45 -1.35 29.56
C HIS A 73 -5.47 -2.44 29.26
N SER A 74 -5.28 -3.19 28.17
CA SER A 74 -6.16 -4.25 27.72
C SER A 74 -5.38 -5.47 27.26
N GLN A 75 -6.00 -6.64 27.36
CA GLN A 75 -5.47 -7.88 26.78
C GLN A 75 -6.05 -8.15 25.38
N ASP A 76 -7.01 -7.33 24.93
CA ASP A 76 -7.67 -7.49 23.63
C ASP A 76 -6.92 -6.67 22.55
N TRP A 77 -6.78 -7.28 21.37
CA TRP A 77 -6.14 -6.65 20.22
C TRP A 77 -6.99 -5.56 19.57
N ILE A 78 -8.29 -5.49 19.88
CA ILE A 78 -9.13 -4.35 19.47
C ILE A 78 -8.64 -3.04 20.10
N ASP A 79 -8.06 -3.10 21.29
CA ASP A 79 -7.56 -1.96 22.07
C ASP A 79 -6.07 -1.71 21.86
N ALA A 80 -5.46 -2.35 20.84
CA ALA A 80 -4.03 -2.26 20.58
C ALA A 80 -3.55 -0.82 20.44
N ASP A 81 -2.41 -0.53 21.10
CA ASP A 81 -1.84 0.81 21.12
C ASP A 81 -1.18 1.13 19.77
N TRP A 82 -1.38 2.35 19.28
CA TRP A 82 -0.66 2.85 18.12
C TRP A 82 0.73 3.34 18.53
N LEU A 83 1.78 2.58 18.20
CA LEU A 83 3.16 2.98 18.44
C LEU A 83 3.70 3.92 17.37
N VAL A 84 3.22 3.76 16.13
CA VAL A 84 3.43 4.73 15.06
C VAL A 84 2.10 5.41 14.77
N PRO A 85 1.89 6.65 15.25
CA PRO A 85 0.65 7.38 15.03
C PRO A 85 0.24 7.41 13.56
N ARG A 86 -1.04 7.15 13.30
CA ARG A 86 -1.64 7.07 11.94
C ARG A 86 -0.93 6.09 11.01
N ALA A 87 -0.17 5.13 11.55
CA ALA A 87 0.67 4.23 10.76
C ALA A 87 1.58 5.01 9.80
N ARG A 88 2.11 6.18 10.19
CA ARG A 88 2.93 7.00 9.29
C ARG A 88 4.04 7.77 9.99
N LEU A 89 5.26 7.65 9.46
CA LEU A 89 6.36 8.55 9.80
C LEU A 89 6.35 9.79 8.90
N LEU A 90 6.76 10.92 9.47
CA LEU A 90 6.87 12.20 8.79
C LEU A 90 8.11 12.23 7.87
N PRO A 91 8.04 12.92 6.71
CA PRO A 91 9.24 13.29 5.95
C PRO A 91 10.22 14.12 6.79
N LEU A 92 11.52 14.04 6.51
CA LEU A 92 12.58 14.76 7.25
C LEU A 92 12.35 16.28 7.28
N ALA A 93 11.80 16.83 6.21
CA ALA A 93 11.46 18.26 6.14
C ALA A 93 10.38 18.68 7.16
N GLN A 94 9.56 17.73 7.62
CA GLN A 94 8.45 17.95 8.54
C GLN A 94 8.76 17.57 9.99
N TRP A 95 9.92 16.98 10.27
CA TRP A 95 10.34 16.73 11.65
C TRP A 95 10.50 18.04 12.42
N PHE A 96 10.18 18.07 13.71
CA PHE A 96 10.32 19.26 14.55
C PHE A 96 10.64 18.88 16.00
N SER A 97 11.29 19.77 16.74
CA SER A 97 11.43 19.60 18.20
C SER A 97 10.18 20.07 18.93
N LEU A 98 9.88 19.52 20.10
CA LEU A 98 8.75 20.02 20.89
C LEU A 98 8.93 21.49 21.31
N ALA A 99 10.17 21.97 21.45
CA ALA A 99 10.44 23.40 21.62
C ALA A 99 9.96 24.24 20.42
N GLN A 100 10.14 23.77 19.18
CA GLN A 100 9.62 24.44 17.98
C GLN A 100 8.09 24.42 17.94
N LEU A 101 7.46 23.32 18.37
CA LEU A 101 6.01 23.23 18.49
C LEU A 101 5.49 24.21 19.56
N ARG A 102 6.15 24.25 20.73
CA ARG A 102 5.85 25.19 21.82
C ARG A 102 5.85 26.63 21.35
N GLN A 103 6.88 27.01 20.60
CA GLN A 103 6.99 28.37 20.04
C GLN A 103 5.92 28.66 18.96
N ARG A 104 5.59 27.68 18.11
CA ARG A 104 4.63 27.88 17.01
C ARG A 104 3.19 28.04 17.50
N GLU A 105 2.81 27.25 18.51
CA GLU A 105 1.44 27.22 19.05
C GLU A 105 1.26 28.16 20.25
N ASP A 106 2.27 29.00 20.54
CA ASP A 106 2.27 29.95 21.67
C ASP A 106 1.93 29.28 23.02
N TYR A 107 2.46 28.06 23.21
CA TYR A 107 2.29 27.33 24.47
C TYR A 107 3.13 27.98 25.57
N ARG A 108 2.67 27.81 26.81
CA ARG A 108 3.37 28.29 28.02
C ARG A 108 4.80 27.74 28.08
N ASP A 109 5.67 28.47 28.77
CA ASP A 109 7.09 28.12 28.94
C ASP A 109 7.32 26.76 29.63
N ASP A 110 6.37 26.30 30.42
CA ASP A 110 6.41 25.01 31.12
C ASP A 110 5.77 23.85 30.35
N ALA A 111 5.29 24.09 29.12
CA ALA A 111 4.75 23.03 28.28
C ALA A 111 5.84 21.97 28.02
N PHE A 112 5.42 20.70 28.07
CA PHE A 112 6.28 19.52 27.87
C PHE A 112 7.36 19.29 28.93
N ALA A 113 7.41 20.05 30.03
CA ALA A 113 8.38 19.83 31.11
C ALA A 113 8.28 18.42 31.75
N ALA A 114 7.10 17.80 31.71
CA ALA A 114 6.89 16.41 32.13
C ALA A 114 7.39 15.37 31.12
N LEU A 115 7.62 15.78 29.86
CA LEU A 115 8.06 14.91 28.77
C LEU A 115 9.58 14.90 28.65
N ALA A 116 10.27 16.01 28.86
CA ALA A 116 11.72 16.07 28.80
C ALA A 116 12.25 17.24 29.63
N ALA A 117 13.48 17.07 30.15
CA ALA A 117 14.19 18.17 30.80
C ALA A 117 14.61 19.26 29.79
N ASP A 118 14.79 18.87 28.52
CA ASP A 118 15.08 19.75 27.39
C ASP A 118 14.20 19.34 26.19
N ASP A 119 13.13 20.09 25.96
CA ASP A 119 12.15 19.86 24.90
C ASP A 119 12.69 20.19 23.50
N SER A 120 13.85 20.86 23.40
CA SER A 120 14.56 21.06 22.14
C SER A 120 15.25 19.78 21.65
N ARG A 121 15.50 18.82 22.54
CA ARG A 121 16.13 17.53 22.26
C ARG A 121 15.13 16.39 22.01
N LEU A 122 13.83 16.67 22.13
CA LEU A 122 12.77 15.71 21.86
C LEU A 122 12.18 16.00 20.47
N ILE A 123 12.53 15.17 19.50
CA ILE A 123 12.26 15.39 18.07
C ILE A 123 11.10 14.51 17.62
N ALA A 124 9.99 15.13 17.22
CA ALA A 124 8.82 14.44 16.70
C ALA A 124 9.07 13.91 15.28
N ILE A 125 8.81 12.61 15.09
CA ILE A 125 8.97 11.88 13.82
C ILE A 125 7.66 11.25 13.32
N ALA A 126 6.62 11.20 14.15
CA ALA A 126 5.24 10.91 13.76
C ALA A 126 4.25 11.59 14.71
N VAL A 127 3.10 12.02 14.19
CA VAL A 127 2.08 12.75 14.94
C VAL A 127 0.70 12.12 14.74
N GLY A 128 -0.03 11.92 15.83
CA GLY A 128 -1.44 11.58 15.84
C GLY A 128 -2.26 12.74 16.37
N GLU A 129 -3.50 12.87 15.88
CA GLU A 129 -4.46 13.84 16.43
C GLU A 129 -4.87 13.43 17.86
N ASP A 130 -5.08 12.12 18.09
CA ASP A 130 -5.50 11.57 19.40
C ASP A 130 -4.55 10.47 19.95
N ASN A 131 -3.61 9.96 19.15
CA ASN A 131 -2.87 8.72 19.41
C ASN A 131 -1.40 8.92 19.86
N GLY A 132 -1.06 10.10 20.35
CA GLY A 132 0.30 10.42 20.80
C GLY A 132 1.25 10.85 19.67
N THR A 133 2.45 11.27 20.07
CA THR A 133 3.56 11.70 19.22
C THR A 133 4.72 10.74 19.43
N LEU A 134 5.24 10.17 18.34
CA LEU A 134 6.45 9.37 18.38
C LEU A 134 7.65 10.31 18.23
N CYS A 135 8.56 10.26 19.19
CA CYS A 135 9.70 11.14 19.30
C CYS A 135 11.03 10.37 19.39
N LEU A 136 12.10 11.04 19.00
CA LEU A 136 13.48 10.69 19.31
C LEU A 136 13.97 11.59 20.45
N ASP A 137 14.39 10.99 21.56
CA ASP A 137 14.89 11.70 22.73
C ASP A 137 16.44 11.69 22.74
N TYR A 138 17.04 12.82 22.40
CA TYR A 138 18.49 13.04 22.38
C TYR A 138 19.05 13.58 23.70
N SER A 139 18.26 13.66 24.78
CA SER A 139 18.68 14.33 26.03
C SER A 139 19.90 13.69 26.70
N ALA A 140 20.17 12.41 26.46
CA ALA A 140 21.25 11.66 27.10
C ALA A 140 22.64 11.87 26.47
N GLY A 141 22.73 12.52 25.31
CA GLY A 141 23.99 12.70 24.57
C GLY A 141 24.51 11.38 23.99
N GLY A 142 24.06 11.03 22.79
CA GLY A 142 24.38 9.75 22.14
C GLY A 142 23.30 9.35 21.14
N GLU A 143 23.16 8.04 20.92
CA GLU A 143 22.01 7.51 20.16
C GLU A 143 20.70 7.83 20.91
N PRO A 144 19.67 8.34 20.21
CA PRO A 144 18.42 8.74 20.85
C PRO A 144 17.62 7.54 21.30
N ARG A 145 16.91 7.70 22.42
CA ARG A 145 15.83 6.79 22.80
C ARG A 145 14.61 7.05 21.93
N ILE A 146 13.78 6.04 21.73
CA ILE A 146 12.50 6.20 21.02
C ILE A 146 11.42 6.32 22.08
N VAL A 147 10.63 7.37 22.03
CA VAL A 147 9.64 7.69 23.07
C VAL A 147 8.30 7.98 22.40
N LEU A 148 7.26 7.26 22.80
CA LEU A 148 5.87 7.62 22.49
C LEU A 148 5.36 8.48 23.64
N THR A 149 4.87 9.69 23.35
CA THR A 149 4.30 10.58 24.35
C THR A 149 2.88 10.98 23.99
N ASP A 150 2.09 11.35 24.98
CA ASP A 150 1.01 12.30 24.77
C ASP A 150 1.50 13.72 25.11
N GLN A 151 0.62 14.72 25.17
CA GLN A 151 0.99 16.10 25.51
C GLN A 151 1.39 16.30 26.99
N ARG A 152 1.20 15.28 27.84
CA ARG A 152 1.29 15.37 29.31
C ARG A 152 2.29 14.39 29.92
N GLN A 153 2.51 13.23 29.32
CA GLN A 153 3.37 12.17 29.83
C GLN A 153 4.01 11.33 28.72
N ARG A 154 5.09 10.63 29.07
CA ARG A 154 5.65 9.55 28.25
C ARG A 154 4.77 8.31 28.44
N LEU A 155 4.32 7.73 27.34
CA LEU A 155 3.49 6.52 27.32
C LEU A 155 4.37 5.27 27.26
N ARG A 156 5.38 5.29 26.39
CA ARG A 156 6.32 4.18 26.18
C ARG A 156 7.71 4.70 25.85
N GLU A 157 8.72 3.97 26.30
CA GLU A 157 10.13 4.31 26.09
C GLU A 157 10.90 3.07 25.66
N TYR A 158 11.71 3.22 24.62
CA TYR A 158 12.57 2.18 24.10
C TYR A 158 14.02 2.66 24.13
N PRO A 159 14.95 1.83 24.66
CA PRO A 159 16.36 2.19 24.74
C PRO A 159 17.00 2.30 23.36
N ASP A 160 16.51 1.55 22.38
CA ASP A 160 17.04 1.49 21.02
C ASP A 160 15.96 1.07 20.00
N HIS A 161 16.33 1.09 18.73
CA HIS A 161 15.44 0.70 17.62
C HIS A 161 15.09 -0.78 17.63
N ALA A 162 15.95 -1.67 18.13
CA ALA A 162 15.67 -3.11 18.13
C ALA A 162 14.53 -3.44 19.10
N ALA A 163 14.54 -2.82 20.29
CA ALA A 163 13.47 -2.93 21.27
C ALA A 163 12.14 -2.37 20.74
N PHE A 164 12.18 -1.22 20.04
CA PHE A 164 11.01 -0.62 19.41
C PHE A 164 10.42 -1.51 18.31
N LEU A 165 11.26 -1.94 17.36
CA LEU A 165 10.83 -2.78 16.25
C LEU A 165 10.25 -4.11 16.73
N ALA A 166 10.85 -4.74 17.74
CA ALA A 166 10.39 -6.03 18.27
C ALA A 166 8.94 -6.00 18.80
N GLU A 167 8.43 -4.83 19.18
CA GLU A 167 7.07 -4.68 19.71
C GLU A 167 6.02 -4.38 18.64
N LEU A 168 6.44 -3.90 17.46
CA LEU A 168 5.53 -3.57 16.38
C LEU A 168 4.84 -4.81 15.82
N VAL A 169 3.52 -4.72 15.69
CA VAL A 169 2.65 -5.72 15.08
C VAL A 169 1.78 -5.11 14.00
N GLU A 170 1.41 -5.95 13.05
CA GLU A 170 0.28 -5.74 12.15
C GLU A 170 -0.92 -6.50 12.72
N ILE A 171 -2.04 -5.78 12.86
CA ILE A 171 -3.30 -6.35 13.33
C ILE A 171 -4.33 -6.11 12.25
N GLN A 172 -5.01 -7.17 11.84
CA GLN A 172 -6.14 -7.08 10.93
C GLN A 172 -7.35 -7.77 11.52
N TYR A 173 -8.51 -7.44 10.95
CA TYR A 173 -9.76 -8.08 11.27
C TYR A 173 -9.75 -9.53 10.76
N TRP A 174 -10.08 -10.50 11.61
CA TRP A 174 -10.18 -11.90 11.21
C TRP A 174 -11.40 -12.09 10.30
N ASN A 175 -11.16 -12.64 9.11
CA ASN A 175 -12.20 -13.31 8.34
C ASN A 175 -11.67 -14.63 7.73
N PRO A 176 -12.54 -15.60 7.39
CA PRO A 176 -12.13 -16.89 6.85
C PRO A 176 -11.33 -16.83 5.54
N ALA A 177 -11.64 -15.89 4.64
CA ALA A 177 -10.92 -15.69 3.37
C ALA A 177 -9.52 -15.10 3.59
N LEU A 178 -9.38 -14.13 4.50
CA LEU A 178 -8.09 -13.58 4.92
C LEU A 178 -7.23 -14.65 5.62
N GLN A 179 -7.83 -15.50 6.47
CA GLN A 179 -7.09 -16.58 7.13
C GLN A 179 -6.53 -17.62 6.15
N ALA A 180 -7.27 -17.95 5.09
CA ALA A 180 -6.78 -18.85 4.04
C ALA A 180 -5.59 -18.24 3.29
N ARG A 181 -5.64 -16.94 2.98
CA ARG A 181 -4.53 -16.18 2.38
C ARG A 181 -3.27 -16.15 3.26
N HIS A 182 -3.47 -16.08 4.58
CA HIS A 182 -2.40 -16.05 5.58
C HIS A 182 -1.98 -17.43 6.11
N ASP A 183 -2.39 -18.55 5.47
CA ASP A 183 -1.89 -19.87 5.84
C ASP A 183 -0.37 -19.91 5.58
N PRO A 184 0.47 -20.02 6.63
CA PRO A 184 1.92 -20.03 6.46
C PRO A 184 2.43 -21.25 5.66
N ARG A 185 1.58 -22.28 5.49
CA ARG A 185 1.88 -23.45 4.67
C ARG A 185 1.71 -23.18 3.18
N GLN A 186 0.86 -22.23 2.79
CA GLN A 186 0.67 -21.91 1.39
C GLN A 186 1.85 -21.07 0.88
N ARG A 187 2.52 -21.62 -0.12
CA ARG A 187 3.69 -21.00 -0.73
C ARG A 187 3.46 -20.84 -2.21
N LEU A 188 3.92 -19.72 -2.75
CA LEU A 188 3.90 -19.44 -4.17
C LEU A 188 5.29 -19.66 -4.75
N ARG A 189 5.38 -20.58 -5.71
CA ARG A 189 6.59 -20.78 -6.50
C ARG A 189 6.53 -19.92 -7.75
N CYS A 190 7.11 -18.72 -7.68
CA CYS A 190 7.19 -17.80 -8.81
C CYS A 190 8.44 -17.99 -9.69
N ASP A 191 8.30 -17.83 -11.01
CA ASP A 191 9.43 -17.49 -11.87
C ASP A 191 9.76 -16.01 -11.67
N PRO A 192 11.01 -15.65 -11.32
CA PRO A 192 11.38 -14.26 -11.04
C PRO A 192 11.36 -13.34 -12.27
N ARG A 193 11.25 -13.87 -13.50
CA ARG A 193 11.27 -13.06 -14.72
C ARG A 193 9.92 -12.39 -14.95
N PRO A 194 9.89 -11.05 -15.15
CA PRO A 194 8.68 -10.34 -15.55
C PRO A 194 8.25 -10.74 -16.97
N PRO A 195 7.01 -10.41 -17.38
CA PRO A 195 6.58 -10.57 -18.76
C PRO A 195 7.37 -9.65 -19.71
N SER A 196 7.37 -10.03 -20.98
CA SER A 196 7.75 -9.19 -22.12
C SER A 196 6.60 -9.17 -23.13
N LEU A 197 6.67 -8.30 -24.14
CA LEU A 197 5.68 -8.27 -25.22
C LEU A 197 5.51 -9.62 -25.93
N ASP A 198 6.56 -10.47 -25.93
CA ASP A 198 6.54 -11.77 -26.60
C ASP A 198 6.12 -12.92 -25.67
N THR A 199 6.17 -12.72 -24.35
CA THR A 199 5.83 -13.76 -23.36
C THR A 199 4.52 -13.54 -22.64
N PHE A 200 4.01 -12.31 -22.56
CA PHE A 200 2.81 -12.00 -21.77
C PHE A 200 1.61 -12.88 -22.13
N TRP A 201 1.30 -12.99 -23.43
CA TRP A 201 0.19 -13.81 -23.93
C TRP A 201 0.51 -15.32 -24.02
N ARG A 202 1.77 -15.75 -23.87
CA ARG A 202 2.22 -17.14 -24.16
C ARG A 202 2.71 -17.86 -22.89
N GLY A 203 2.12 -19.00 -22.53
CA GLY A 203 2.54 -19.85 -21.39
C GLY A 203 2.20 -21.35 -21.54
N PRO A 204 2.80 -22.25 -20.72
CA PRO A 204 2.45 -23.68 -20.71
C PRO A 204 1.02 -23.92 -20.22
N GLY A 205 0.28 -24.86 -20.84
CA GLY A 205 -1.08 -25.26 -20.41
C GLY A 205 -2.25 -24.55 -21.10
N TYR A 206 -2.00 -23.87 -22.22
CA TYR A 206 -2.93 -22.89 -22.75
C TYR A 206 -3.79 -23.39 -23.93
N TRP A 207 -5.12 -23.28 -23.81
CA TRP A 207 -6.08 -23.51 -24.90
C TRP A 207 -6.29 -22.19 -25.64
N ALA A 208 -5.57 -22.00 -26.74
CA ALA A 208 -5.60 -20.76 -27.49
C ALA A 208 -6.96 -20.53 -28.18
N GLU A 209 -7.83 -19.73 -27.58
CA GLU A 209 -8.55 -18.71 -28.35
C GLU A 209 -7.64 -17.48 -28.41
N ALA A 210 -6.58 -17.56 -29.21
CA ALA A 210 -5.72 -16.41 -29.43
C ALA A 210 -6.55 -15.34 -30.14
N GLY A 211 -6.85 -14.24 -29.45
CA GLY A 211 -7.40 -13.05 -30.09
C GLY A 211 -6.45 -12.62 -31.20
N ALA A 212 -6.97 -12.38 -32.41
CA ALA A 212 -6.12 -11.86 -33.48
C ALA A 212 -5.45 -10.55 -33.01
N PRO A 213 -4.20 -10.25 -33.43
CA PRO A 213 -3.59 -8.97 -33.08
C PRO A 213 -4.48 -7.81 -33.52
N ALA A 214 -4.68 -6.82 -32.64
CA ALA A 214 -5.37 -5.60 -33.01
C ALA A 214 -4.53 -4.80 -34.00
N ASP A 215 -5.19 -4.00 -34.84
CA ASP A 215 -4.53 -2.96 -35.62
C ASP A 215 -4.70 -1.58 -34.96
N GLU A 216 -3.97 -0.58 -35.48
CA GLU A 216 -4.04 0.79 -34.95
C GLU A 216 -5.44 1.41 -35.10
N ALA A 217 -6.23 0.96 -36.09
CA ALA A 217 -7.59 1.45 -36.30
C ALA A 217 -8.55 0.91 -35.23
N ALA A 218 -8.42 -0.36 -34.86
CA ALA A 218 -9.16 -1.00 -33.78
C ALA A 218 -8.83 -0.35 -32.43
N LEU A 219 -7.54 -0.07 -32.16
CA LEU A 219 -7.12 0.66 -30.97
C LEU A 219 -7.72 2.07 -30.91
N ALA A 220 -7.62 2.83 -32.01
CA ALA A 220 -8.20 4.17 -32.08
C ALA A 220 -9.73 4.15 -31.93
N ALA A 221 -10.41 3.15 -32.50
CA ALA A 221 -11.85 2.98 -32.35
C ALA A 221 -12.25 2.63 -30.91
N ALA A 222 -11.47 1.78 -30.22
CA ALA A 222 -11.70 1.44 -28.82
C ALA A 222 -11.49 2.66 -27.91
N GLU A 223 -10.39 3.40 -28.08
CA GLU A 223 -10.12 4.64 -27.35
C GLU A 223 -11.21 5.71 -27.57
N ALA A 224 -11.66 5.88 -28.82
CA ALA A 224 -12.75 6.80 -29.15
C ALA A 224 -14.07 6.37 -28.51
N ARG A 225 -14.40 5.06 -28.54
CA ARG A 225 -15.60 4.51 -27.90
C ARG A 225 -15.57 4.69 -26.38
N LEU A 226 -14.42 4.49 -25.76
CA LEU A 226 -14.23 4.59 -24.31
C LEU A 226 -14.01 6.03 -23.82
N GLY A 227 -13.72 6.97 -24.73
CA GLY A 227 -13.43 8.37 -24.39
C GLY A 227 -12.14 8.57 -23.60
N LEU A 228 -11.17 7.66 -23.75
CA LEU A 228 -9.90 7.63 -23.02
C LEU A 228 -8.76 7.15 -23.90
N ARG A 229 -7.53 7.36 -23.45
CA ARG A 229 -6.31 6.88 -24.10
C ARG A 229 -5.73 5.70 -23.32
N LEU A 230 -5.50 4.58 -23.99
CA LEU A 230 -4.88 3.41 -23.38
C LEU A 230 -3.37 3.65 -23.13
N PRO A 231 -2.80 3.09 -22.05
CA PRO A 231 -1.36 3.09 -21.82
C PRO A 231 -0.56 2.61 -23.02
N ALA A 232 0.57 3.24 -23.32
CA ALA A 232 1.36 2.92 -24.51
C ALA A 232 1.83 1.45 -24.54
N LEU A 233 2.22 0.90 -23.38
CA LEU A 233 2.61 -0.49 -23.26
C LEU A 233 1.42 -1.44 -23.42
N LEU A 234 0.23 -1.09 -22.92
CA LEU A 234 -0.98 -1.88 -23.13
C LEU A 234 -1.39 -1.91 -24.61
N ARG A 235 -1.29 -0.78 -25.31
CA ARG A 235 -1.48 -0.73 -26.78
C ARG A 235 -0.52 -1.68 -27.48
N ALA A 236 0.75 -1.68 -27.10
CA ALA A 236 1.76 -2.57 -27.67
C ALA A 236 1.46 -4.06 -27.42
N LEU A 237 0.82 -4.40 -26.30
CA LEU A 237 0.34 -5.76 -26.04
C LEU A 237 -0.85 -6.13 -26.94
N TYR A 238 -1.83 -5.23 -27.10
CA TYR A 238 -2.99 -5.43 -27.98
C TYR A 238 -2.58 -5.58 -29.46
N LEU A 239 -1.54 -4.86 -29.91
CA LEU A 239 -0.93 -5.04 -31.24
C LEU A 239 -0.26 -6.42 -31.43
N ARG A 240 -0.06 -7.20 -30.36
CA ARG A 240 0.44 -8.59 -30.44
C ARG A 240 -0.68 -9.62 -30.29
N GLN A 241 -1.71 -9.33 -29.50
CA GLN A 241 -2.88 -10.20 -29.32
C GLN A 241 -4.03 -9.38 -28.74
N ASP A 242 -5.22 -9.48 -29.32
CA ASP A 242 -6.40 -8.76 -28.81
C ASP A 242 -7.07 -9.48 -27.64
N GLY A 243 -6.53 -9.29 -26.44
CA GLY A 243 -7.01 -9.94 -25.22
C GLY A 243 -6.68 -11.44 -25.18
N GLY A 244 -7.27 -12.12 -24.20
CA GLY A 244 -7.03 -13.52 -23.88
C GLY A 244 -6.29 -13.72 -22.57
N SER A 245 -5.96 -14.95 -22.26
CA SER A 245 -5.27 -15.33 -21.02
C SER A 245 -3.77 -15.04 -20.98
N THR A 246 -3.22 -15.03 -19.78
CA THR A 246 -1.81 -14.89 -19.47
C THR A 246 -1.49 -15.77 -18.27
N ALA A 247 -0.25 -16.27 -18.18
CA ALA A 247 0.24 -16.93 -16.96
C ALA A 247 0.80 -15.93 -15.94
N PHE A 248 0.84 -14.64 -16.28
CA PHE A 248 1.39 -13.58 -15.45
C PHE A 248 0.28 -12.93 -14.62
N GLU A 249 -0.19 -13.65 -13.61
CA GLU A 249 -1.30 -13.22 -12.74
C GLU A 249 -0.85 -12.72 -11.37
N TRP A 250 0.38 -13.05 -10.95
CA TRP A 250 0.83 -12.76 -9.58
C TRP A 250 1.59 -11.44 -9.50
N ALA A 251 1.11 -10.49 -8.70
CA ALA A 251 1.86 -9.29 -8.35
C ALA A 251 2.32 -9.36 -6.88
N PRO A 252 3.54 -8.88 -6.59
CA PRO A 252 4.01 -8.79 -5.22
C PRO A 252 3.33 -7.62 -4.49
N LEU A 253 2.90 -7.86 -3.26
CA LEU A 253 2.34 -6.82 -2.38
C LEU A 253 3.42 -6.03 -1.65
N ARG A 254 4.68 -6.46 -1.79
CA ARG A 254 5.85 -5.84 -1.17
C ARG A 254 7.07 -5.98 -2.06
N ARG A 255 8.06 -5.11 -1.88
CA ARG A 255 9.23 -5.05 -2.76
C ARG A 255 10.09 -6.31 -2.74
N GLN A 256 10.19 -6.97 -1.58
CA GLN A 256 10.91 -8.22 -1.40
C GLN A 256 9.94 -9.31 -0.94
N PRO A 257 9.08 -9.82 -1.84
CA PRO A 257 8.12 -10.83 -1.47
C PRO A 257 8.85 -12.12 -1.08
N SER A 258 8.48 -12.69 0.05
CA SER A 258 8.84 -14.05 0.43
C SER A 258 8.12 -15.05 -0.49
N ARG A 259 8.35 -16.34 -0.26
CA ARG A 259 7.60 -17.39 -0.98
C ARG A 259 6.23 -17.65 -0.39
N HIS A 260 5.80 -16.96 0.66
CA HIS A 260 4.48 -17.20 1.24
C HIS A 260 3.39 -16.47 0.46
N LEU A 261 2.22 -17.10 0.32
CA LEU A 261 1.13 -16.56 -0.50
C LEU A 261 0.68 -15.15 -0.06
N TYR A 262 0.69 -14.84 1.23
CA TYR A 262 0.30 -13.53 1.76
C TYR A 262 1.23 -12.37 1.36
N ASP A 263 2.32 -12.62 0.61
CA ASP A 263 3.18 -11.60 0.02
C ASP A 263 2.81 -11.29 -1.45
N TRP A 264 1.81 -11.99 -1.98
CA TRP A 264 1.41 -11.95 -3.37
C TRP A 264 -0.10 -11.76 -3.51
N GLU A 265 -0.51 -11.21 -4.64
CA GLU A 265 -1.90 -11.07 -5.05
C GLU A 265 -2.05 -11.60 -6.47
N SER A 266 -3.12 -12.35 -6.72
CA SER A 266 -3.48 -12.74 -8.08
C SER A 266 -4.32 -11.61 -8.68
N VAL A 267 -3.64 -10.71 -9.41
CA VAL A 267 -4.20 -9.44 -9.88
C VAL A 267 -4.82 -9.52 -11.27
N VAL A 268 -4.73 -10.67 -11.94
CA VAL A 268 -5.40 -10.92 -13.23
C VAL A 268 -6.44 -12.01 -13.00
N PRO A 269 -7.71 -11.65 -12.70
CA PRO A 269 -8.78 -12.63 -12.50
C PRO A 269 -8.87 -13.64 -13.64
N ASP A 270 -9.00 -14.92 -13.28
CA ASP A 270 -9.04 -16.07 -14.21
C ASP A 270 -7.87 -16.12 -15.21
N GLY A 271 -6.78 -15.42 -14.89
CA GLY A 271 -5.64 -15.21 -15.77
C GLY A 271 -6.03 -14.58 -17.11
N THR A 272 -7.18 -13.89 -17.25
CA THR A 272 -7.73 -13.48 -18.55
C THR A 272 -7.95 -11.98 -18.67
N VAL A 273 -7.34 -11.38 -19.71
CA VAL A 273 -7.50 -9.97 -20.07
C VAL A 273 -8.54 -9.84 -21.18
N LEU A 274 -9.44 -8.89 -21.05
CA LEU A 274 -10.52 -8.63 -22.01
C LEU A 274 -9.97 -8.16 -23.36
N ALA A 275 -10.64 -8.55 -24.44
CA ALA A 275 -10.39 -8.00 -25.77
C ALA A 275 -10.83 -6.53 -25.83
N LEU A 276 -10.29 -5.76 -26.77
CA LEU A 276 -10.61 -4.35 -26.97
C LEU A 276 -12.12 -4.12 -27.09
N ALA A 277 -12.85 -5.02 -27.77
CA ALA A 277 -14.30 -4.93 -27.95
C ALA A 277 -15.08 -5.01 -26.63
N ASP A 278 -14.55 -5.75 -25.65
CA ASP A 278 -15.21 -6.04 -24.37
C ASP A 278 -14.77 -5.08 -23.26
N LEU A 279 -13.69 -4.31 -23.48
CA LEU A 279 -13.30 -3.22 -22.58
C LEU A 279 -14.47 -2.25 -22.39
N ARG A 280 -14.76 -1.95 -21.12
CA ARG A 280 -15.84 -1.06 -20.70
C ARG A 280 -15.53 -0.46 -19.34
N THR A 281 -16.14 0.69 -19.05
CA THR A 281 -15.98 1.31 -17.73
C THR A 281 -16.79 0.54 -16.68
N LEU A 282 -16.42 0.70 -15.42
CA LEU A 282 -17.16 0.15 -14.29
C LEU A 282 -18.61 0.69 -14.27
N ALA A 283 -18.81 1.95 -14.69
CA ALA A 283 -20.13 2.54 -14.85
C ALA A 283 -20.96 1.83 -15.94
N ASP A 284 -20.39 1.60 -17.13
CA ASP A 284 -21.07 0.91 -18.23
C ASP A 284 -21.47 -0.51 -17.81
N TRP A 285 -20.54 -1.22 -17.17
CA TRP A 285 -20.78 -2.58 -16.72
C TRP A 285 -21.88 -2.65 -15.65
N ALA A 286 -21.88 -1.71 -14.69
CA ALA A 286 -22.95 -1.61 -13.70
C ALA A 286 -24.32 -1.23 -14.32
N GLY A 287 -24.31 -0.61 -15.50
CA GLY A 287 -25.48 -0.28 -16.30
C GLY A 287 -26.20 -1.50 -16.87
N ASP A 288 -25.49 -2.62 -17.11
CA ASP A 288 -26.07 -3.85 -17.67
C ASP A 288 -26.96 -4.59 -16.66
N PHE A 289 -26.69 -4.46 -15.37
CA PHE A 289 -27.43 -5.12 -14.29
C PHE A 289 -28.66 -4.33 -13.85
N GLN A 290 -29.51 -3.91 -14.79
CA GLN A 290 -30.76 -3.19 -14.51
C GLN A 290 -31.77 -4.06 -13.74
N GLY A 291 -31.54 -4.23 -12.44
CA GLY A 291 -32.34 -5.01 -11.50
C GLY A 291 -32.04 -4.59 -10.06
N ARG A 292 -32.97 -4.88 -9.15
CA ARG A 292 -32.94 -4.50 -7.71
C ARG A 292 -31.87 -5.24 -6.89
N ASP A 293 -30.82 -5.72 -7.52
CA ASP A 293 -29.77 -6.39 -6.79
C ASP A 293 -28.89 -5.32 -6.13
N ALA A 294 -29.02 -5.22 -4.80
CA ALA A 294 -28.25 -4.30 -3.98
C ALA A 294 -26.74 -4.47 -4.20
N LEU A 295 -26.32 -5.68 -4.59
CA LEU A 295 -24.94 -6.01 -4.94
C LEU A 295 -24.41 -5.23 -6.15
N TYR A 296 -25.25 -4.84 -7.12
CA TYR A 296 -24.79 -4.04 -8.27
C TYR A 296 -25.14 -2.56 -8.12
N GLY A 297 -26.05 -2.23 -7.19
CA GLY A 297 -26.41 -0.86 -6.85
C GLY A 297 -25.27 -0.06 -6.23
N PHE A 298 -24.38 -0.69 -5.45
CA PHE A 298 -23.27 0.02 -4.82
C PHE A 298 -22.25 0.53 -5.87
N VAL A 299 -22.01 -0.22 -6.95
CA VAL A 299 -21.05 0.15 -8.00
C VAL A 299 -21.42 1.46 -8.66
N ARG A 300 -22.72 1.68 -8.92
CA ARG A 300 -23.23 2.94 -9.47
C ARG A 300 -22.99 4.14 -8.56
N ASN A 301 -22.86 3.89 -7.25
CA ASN A 301 -22.57 4.91 -6.26
C ASN A 301 -21.07 5.03 -5.97
N TYR A 302 -20.23 4.18 -6.57
CA TYR A 302 -18.78 4.25 -6.38
C TYR A 302 -18.24 5.47 -7.11
N ALA A 303 -17.61 6.39 -6.37
CA ALA A 303 -17.19 7.67 -6.91
C ALA A 303 -16.18 7.52 -8.05
N GLY A 304 -16.51 8.13 -9.19
CA GLY A 304 -15.69 8.11 -10.40
C GLY A 304 -15.67 6.78 -11.14
N CYS A 305 -16.70 5.93 -11.01
CA CYS A 305 -16.78 4.65 -11.70
C CYS A 305 -16.77 4.76 -13.24
N GLU A 306 -17.14 5.90 -13.79
CA GLU A 306 -17.00 6.24 -15.21
C GLU A 306 -15.55 6.46 -15.67
N ARG A 307 -14.60 6.51 -14.72
CA ARG A 307 -13.16 6.67 -14.95
C ARG A 307 -12.36 5.42 -14.59
N LEU A 308 -13.02 4.31 -14.27
CA LEU A 308 -12.41 3.01 -14.00
C LEU A 308 -12.66 2.10 -15.21
N LEU A 309 -11.63 1.79 -15.99
CA LEU A 309 -11.74 0.88 -17.13
C LEU A 309 -11.37 -0.54 -16.69
N ILE A 310 -12.27 -1.51 -16.88
CA ILE A 310 -12.02 -2.91 -16.51
C ILE A 310 -11.15 -3.58 -17.58
N LEU A 311 -10.02 -4.15 -17.17
CA LEU A 311 -9.11 -4.94 -18.01
C LEU A 311 -9.31 -6.45 -17.85
N ALA A 312 -9.63 -6.90 -16.65
CA ALA A 312 -9.90 -8.30 -16.32
C ALA A 312 -10.89 -8.36 -15.15
N SER A 313 -11.72 -9.39 -15.11
CA SER A 313 -12.75 -9.52 -14.09
C SER A 313 -13.17 -10.97 -13.85
N HIS A 314 -13.40 -11.34 -12.60
CA HIS A 314 -14.19 -12.49 -12.22
C HIS A 314 -15.45 -11.99 -11.51
N ASN A 315 -16.55 -11.91 -12.26
CA ASN A 315 -17.77 -11.22 -11.80
C ASN A 315 -17.42 -9.83 -11.22
N ILE A 316 -18.09 -9.45 -10.12
CA ILE A 316 -17.84 -8.21 -9.38
C ILE A 316 -16.84 -8.38 -8.24
N GLU A 317 -16.54 -9.64 -7.94
CA GLU A 317 -15.74 -10.04 -6.80
C GLU A 317 -14.30 -9.59 -7.00
N TRP A 318 -13.77 -9.74 -8.22
CA TRP A 318 -12.39 -9.36 -8.53
C TRP A 318 -12.32 -8.57 -9.83
N LEU A 319 -11.69 -7.40 -9.79
CA LEU A 319 -11.60 -6.47 -10.92
C LEU A 319 -10.19 -5.91 -11.04
N LEU A 320 -9.54 -6.12 -12.18
CA LEU A 320 -8.35 -5.37 -12.57
C LEU A 320 -8.78 -4.18 -13.41
N CYS A 321 -8.43 -2.97 -12.97
CA CYS A 321 -8.86 -1.73 -13.59
C CYS A 321 -7.69 -0.79 -13.93
N LEU A 322 -7.85 0.00 -14.99
CA LEU A 322 -7.13 1.26 -15.15
C LEU A 322 -7.92 2.39 -14.49
N ASP A 323 -7.27 3.14 -13.60
CA ASP A 323 -7.87 4.22 -12.83
C ASP A 323 -7.43 5.60 -13.33
N TYR A 324 -8.35 6.30 -13.98
CA TYR A 324 -8.14 7.62 -14.56
C TYR A 324 -8.69 8.75 -13.67
N ARG A 325 -9.21 8.48 -12.46
CA ARG A 325 -9.93 9.48 -11.65
C ARG A 325 -9.09 10.72 -11.34
N GLU A 326 -7.85 10.53 -10.92
CA GLU A 326 -6.97 11.64 -10.50
C GLU A 326 -6.27 12.33 -11.68
N ARG A 327 -5.84 11.57 -12.68
CA ARG A 327 -5.00 12.10 -13.79
C ARG A 327 -5.79 12.48 -15.04
N GLY A 328 -7.03 12.02 -15.13
CA GLY A 328 -7.90 12.24 -16.27
C GLY A 328 -7.65 11.27 -17.44
N PRO A 329 -8.62 11.17 -18.37
CA PRO A 329 -8.71 10.10 -19.38
C PRO A 329 -7.64 10.12 -20.47
N GLN A 330 -6.83 11.17 -20.54
CA GLN A 330 -5.82 11.36 -21.59
C GLN A 330 -4.38 11.14 -21.09
N GLN A 331 -4.22 10.89 -19.79
CA GLN A 331 -2.94 10.69 -19.13
C GLN A 331 -2.74 9.23 -18.77
N GLU A 332 -1.49 8.84 -18.47
CA GLU A 332 -1.17 7.50 -17.99
C GLU A 332 -1.90 7.22 -16.67
N PRO A 333 -2.83 6.24 -16.62
CA PRO A 333 -3.63 5.91 -15.45
C PRO A 333 -2.82 5.13 -14.41
N GLU A 334 -3.35 5.02 -13.20
CA GLU A 334 -2.92 3.98 -12.27
C GLU A 334 -3.52 2.63 -12.68
N VAL A 335 -2.92 1.53 -12.24
CA VAL A 335 -3.52 0.19 -12.33
C VAL A 335 -3.93 -0.22 -10.93
N VAL A 336 -5.17 -0.67 -10.76
CA VAL A 336 -5.72 -1.04 -9.45
C VAL A 336 -6.43 -2.38 -9.57
N TYR A 337 -6.10 -3.30 -8.67
CA TYR A 337 -6.87 -4.52 -8.49
C TYR A 337 -7.80 -4.34 -7.29
N PHE A 338 -9.10 -4.53 -7.52
CA PHE A 338 -10.13 -4.46 -6.51
C PHE A 338 -10.65 -5.85 -6.17
N GLU A 339 -10.93 -6.05 -4.89
CA GLU A 339 -11.76 -7.12 -4.40
C GLU A 339 -13.03 -6.54 -3.76
N TYR A 340 -14.18 -7.16 -4.03
CA TYR A 340 -15.45 -6.74 -3.46
C TYR A 340 -15.78 -7.48 -2.16
N PHE A 341 -15.89 -6.72 -1.07
CA PHE A 341 -16.33 -7.22 0.23
C PHE A 341 -17.37 -6.29 0.87
N GLY A 342 -18.48 -6.06 0.17
CA GLY A 342 -19.48 -5.05 0.57
C GLY A 342 -19.13 -3.63 0.13
N GLU A 343 -17.86 -3.38 -0.18
CA GLU A 343 -17.33 -2.26 -0.94
C GLU A 343 -16.15 -2.73 -1.81
N LEU A 344 -15.74 -1.92 -2.80
CA LEU A 344 -14.53 -2.20 -3.58
C LEU A 344 -13.29 -1.79 -2.79
N VAL A 345 -12.54 -2.80 -2.33
CA VAL A 345 -11.28 -2.65 -1.62
C VAL A 345 -10.14 -2.79 -2.62
N ALA A 346 -9.25 -1.79 -2.67
CA ALA A 346 -8.06 -1.87 -3.52
C ALA A 346 -6.99 -2.70 -2.80
N ASN A 347 -6.73 -3.92 -3.28
CA ASN A 347 -5.75 -4.86 -2.71
C ASN A 347 -4.39 -4.81 -3.41
N TYR A 348 -4.29 -4.11 -4.53
CA TYR A 348 -3.02 -3.82 -5.19
C TYR A 348 -3.13 -2.55 -6.04
N ARG A 349 -2.05 -1.77 -6.08
CA ARG A 349 -1.93 -0.56 -6.91
C ARG A 349 -0.56 -0.44 -7.57
N ALA A 350 -0.55 -0.05 -8.83
CA ALA A 350 0.63 0.42 -9.55
C ALA A 350 0.41 1.85 -10.07
N ARG A 351 1.47 2.66 -10.00
CA ARG A 351 1.45 4.07 -10.41
C ARG A 351 1.14 4.29 -11.91
N ASP A 352 1.47 3.29 -12.73
CA ASP A 352 1.33 3.27 -14.17
C ASP A 352 1.37 1.83 -14.70
N PHE A 353 1.04 1.64 -15.98
CA PHE A 353 0.97 0.31 -16.57
C PHE A 353 2.36 -0.33 -16.72
N HIS A 354 3.41 0.46 -16.89
CA HIS A 354 4.78 -0.06 -16.96
C HIS A 354 5.22 -0.72 -15.65
N ARG A 355 4.86 -0.13 -14.50
CA ARG A 355 5.15 -0.69 -13.18
C ARG A 355 4.35 -1.95 -12.92
N PHE A 356 3.04 -1.92 -13.19
CA PHE A 356 2.20 -3.11 -13.13
C PHE A 356 2.80 -4.26 -13.95
N PHE A 357 3.13 -4.01 -15.22
CA PHE A 357 3.69 -5.02 -16.10
C PHE A 357 5.03 -5.57 -15.60
N ALA A 358 5.89 -4.73 -15.01
CA ALA A 358 7.17 -5.16 -14.45
C ALA A 358 7.03 -5.96 -13.15
N ASP A 359 5.92 -5.80 -12.43
CA ASP A 359 5.64 -6.47 -11.16
C ASP A 359 5.10 -7.90 -11.36
N LEU A 360 4.39 -8.15 -12.46
CA LEU A 360 3.76 -9.45 -12.72
C LEU A 360 4.75 -10.62 -12.78
N ARG A 361 4.35 -11.75 -12.20
CA ARG A 361 5.06 -13.02 -12.19
C ARG A 361 4.11 -14.14 -12.57
N ARG A 362 4.70 -15.19 -13.14
CA ARG A 362 4.04 -16.49 -13.26
C ARG A 362 4.39 -17.34 -12.05
N GLY A 363 3.41 -18.04 -11.49
CA GLY A 363 3.60 -18.84 -10.30
C GLY A 363 2.55 -19.93 -10.13
N GLU A 364 2.87 -20.90 -9.28
CA GLU A 364 1.98 -21.98 -8.89
C GLU A 364 1.98 -22.11 -7.37
N LEU A 365 0.83 -22.37 -6.78
CA LEU A 365 0.70 -22.66 -5.35
C LEU A 365 1.26 -24.06 -5.06
N GLU A 366 2.04 -24.19 -3.98
CA GLU A 366 2.62 -25.44 -3.47
C GLU A 366 1.70 -26.18 -2.49
#